data_AF-A0A966QBU9-F1
#
_entry.id   AF-A0A966QBU9-F1
#
_cell.length_a   1.000
_cell.length_b   1.000
_cell.length_c   1.000
_cell.angle_alpha   90.00
_cell.angle_beta   90.00
_cell.angle_gamma   90.00
#
_symmetry.space_group_name_H-M   'P 1'
#
loop_
_entity.id
_entity.type
_entity.pdbx_description
1 polymer ?
#
loop_
_entity_poly.entity_id
_entity_poly.type
_entity_poly.pdbx_seq_one_letter_code
_entity_poly.pdbx_strand_id
1 'polypeptide(L)'
;MPLLPRRFERLKAVLDRRMGDLTVLLEHVDKPHNLSAILRSCDAVGVLEAHVVSLSGRLAAVNSTAKGSEKWVPLHRHSHTAEVMQQLKAQGFRLY
;
A
#
# COMPACT_ATOMS: atom_id res chain seq x y z
N MET A 1 -16.22 13.63 -15.88
CA MET A 1 -16.41 14.65 -14.82
C MET A 1 -15.12 15.46 -14.72
N PRO A 2 -15.15 16.79 -14.90
CA PRO A 2 -13.94 17.62 -14.89
C PRO A 2 -13.30 17.69 -13.50
N LEU A 3 -11.97 17.78 -13.44
CA LEU A 3 -11.22 17.92 -12.20
C LEU A 3 -11.37 19.36 -11.67
N LEU A 4 -12.06 19.54 -10.55
CA LEU A 4 -12.23 20.86 -9.93
C LEU A 4 -10.90 21.38 -9.37
N PRO A 5 -10.58 22.68 -9.47
CA PRO A 5 -9.31 23.25 -8.98
C PRO A 5 -9.04 22.90 -7.51
N ARG A 6 -10.05 23.03 -6.64
CA ARG A 6 -9.94 22.63 -5.22
C ARG A 6 -9.56 21.16 -5.03
N ARG A 7 -10.07 20.27 -5.90
CA ARG A 7 -9.74 18.84 -5.85
C ARG A 7 -8.31 18.59 -6.32
N PHE A 8 -7.87 19.26 -7.38
CA PHE A 8 -6.49 19.18 -7.86
C PHE A 8 -5.50 19.60 -6.77
N GLU A 9 -5.70 20.77 -6.15
CA GLU A 9 -4.82 21.27 -5.08
C GLU A 9 -4.76 20.31 -3.88
N ARG A 10 -5.90 19.73 -3.49
CA ARG A 10 -5.91 18.73 -2.42
C ARG A 10 -5.12 17.48 -2.78
N LEU A 11 -5.24 16.99 -4.02
CA LEU A 11 -4.49 15.82 -4.48
C LEU A 11 -2.99 16.10 -4.51
N LYS A 12 -2.60 17.26 -5.04
CA LYS A 12 -1.21 17.72 -5.06
C LYS A 12 -0.64 17.81 -3.64
N ALA A 13 -1.36 18.44 -2.71
CA ALA A 13 -0.93 18.55 -1.33
C ALA A 13 -0.77 17.19 -0.63
N VAL A 14 -1.59 16.18 -0.96
CA VAL A 14 -1.42 14.82 -0.44
C VAL A 14 -0.19 14.14 -1.06
N LEU A 15 0.01 14.30 -2.37
CA LEU A 15 1.16 13.75 -3.09
C LEU A 15 2.49 14.30 -2.56
N ASP A 16 2.55 15.61 -2.25
CA ASP A 16 3.72 16.28 -1.68
C ASP A 16 4.13 15.74 -0.29
N ARG A 17 3.26 14.94 0.35
CA ARG A 17 3.49 14.31 1.66
C ARG A 17 3.72 12.80 1.56
N ARG A 18 3.84 12.24 0.36
CA ARG A 18 4.13 10.81 0.19
C ARG A 18 5.61 10.53 0.42
N MET A 19 5.87 9.44 1.14
CA MET A 19 7.20 8.92 1.42
C MET A 19 7.50 7.77 0.47
N GLY A 20 8.47 7.96 -0.41
CA GLY A 20 8.97 6.90 -1.31
C GLY A 20 10.00 5.98 -0.65
N ASP A 21 10.44 6.32 0.55
CA ASP A 21 11.47 5.63 1.36
C ASP A 21 10.87 4.91 2.59
N LEU A 22 9.54 4.88 2.71
CA LEU A 22 8.79 4.09 3.69
C LEU A 22 7.78 3.19 2.99
N THR A 23 7.85 1.88 3.25
CA THR A 23 6.89 0.90 2.75
C THR A 23 6.60 -0.18 3.79
N VAL A 24 5.58 -1.01 3.54
CA VAL A 24 5.22 -2.17 4.38
C VAL A 24 5.15 -3.43 3.52
N LEU A 25 5.65 -4.54 4.05
CA LEU A 25 5.49 -5.88 3.51
C LEU A 25 4.56 -6.69 4.41
N LEU A 26 3.47 -7.18 3.85
CA LEU A 26 2.43 -7.93 4.56
C LEU A 26 2.52 -9.41 4.19
N GLU A 27 2.92 -10.25 5.14
CA GLU A 27 2.96 -11.70 4.94
C GLU A 27 1.73 -12.35 5.57
N HIS A 28 1.00 -13.14 4.77
CA HIS A 28 -0.12 -13.99 5.20
C HIS A 28 -1.26 -13.24 5.93
N VAL A 29 -1.49 -11.97 5.58
CA VAL A 29 -2.65 -11.20 6.05
C VAL A 29 -3.90 -11.58 5.25
N ASP A 30 -4.56 -12.67 5.66
CA ASP A 30 -5.66 -13.25 4.89
C ASP A 30 -7.01 -12.55 5.06
N LYS A 31 -7.22 -11.88 6.19
CA LYS A 31 -8.52 -11.27 6.50
C LYS A 31 -8.65 -9.95 5.73
N PRO A 32 -9.62 -9.81 4.80
CA PRO A 32 -9.76 -8.60 3.98
C PRO A 32 -9.92 -7.31 4.79
N HIS A 33 -10.56 -7.38 5.96
CA HIS A 33 -10.73 -6.22 6.84
C HIS A 33 -9.39 -5.75 7.44
N ASN A 34 -8.47 -6.66 7.75
CA ASN A 34 -7.15 -6.30 8.27
C ASN A 34 -6.31 -5.64 7.18
N LEU A 35 -6.29 -6.23 5.98
CA LEU A 35 -5.58 -5.65 4.84
C LEU A 35 -6.11 -4.24 4.51
N SER A 36 -7.43 -4.06 4.57
CA SER A 36 -8.09 -2.78 4.35
C SER A 36 -7.75 -1.75 5.44
N ALA A 37 -7.69 -2.16 6.70
CA ALA A 37 -7.29 -1.29 7.80
C ALA A 37 -5.82 -0.87 7.67
N ILE A 38 -4.93 -1.80 7.32
CA ILE A 38 -3.51 -1.52 7.10
C ILE A 38 -3.32 -0.54 5.94
N LEU A 39 -3.98 -0.74 4.80
CA LEU A 39 -3.90 0.19 3.67
C LEU A 39 -4.43 1.58 4.02
N ARG A 40 -5.49 1.67 4.82
CA ARG A 40 -5.99 2.95 5.30
C ARG A 40 -4.98 3.65 6.23
N SER A 41 -4.29 2.90 7.07
CA SER A 41 -3.19 3.45 7.87
C SER A 41 -2.04 3.93 7.00
N CYS A 42 -1.66 3.17 5.96
CA CYS A 42 -0.64 3.55 4.98
C CYS A 42 -0.97 4.89 4.30
N ASP A 43 -2.21 5.05 3.80
CA ASP A 43 -2.67 6.29 3.17
C ASP A 43 -2.62 7.48 4.15
N ALA A 44 -3.02 7.25 5.41
CA ALA A 44 -3.07 8.27 6.44
C ALA A 44 -1.68 8.77 6.86
N VAL A 45 -0.68 7.88 6.92
CA VAL A 45 0.70 8.26 7.31
C VAL A 45 1.55 8.71 6.12
N GLY A 46 1.11 8.47 4.88
CA GLY A 46 1.81 8.91 3.67
C GLY A 46 2.71 7.86 3.02
N VAL A 47 2.54 6.57 3.32
CA VAL A 47 3.21 5.49 2.57
C VAL A 47 2.80 5.57 1.10
N LEU A 48 3.80 5.52 0.21
CA LEU A 48 3.56 5.61 -1.23
C LEU A 48 2.98 4.30 -1.79
N GLU A 49 3.51 3.16 -1.37
CA GLU A 49 3.11 1.84 -1.85
C GLU A 49 3.30 0.76 -0.78
N ALA A 50 2.58 -0.35 -0.91
CA ALA A 50 2.63 -1.49 0.01
C ALA A 50 2.81 -2.81 -0.75
N HIS A 51 3.33 -3.83 -0.08
CA HIS A 51 3.59 -5.16 -0.64
C HIS A 51 2.83 -6.24 0.15
N VAL A 52 2.38 -7.29 -0.52
CA VAL A 52 1.71 -8.44 0.11
C VAL A 52 2.15 -9.77 -0.48
N VAL A 53 2.36 -10.75 0.39
CA VAL A 53 2.49 -12.17 0.05
C VAL A 53 1.32 -12.90 0.70
N SER A 54 0.45 -13.49 -0.12
CA SER A 54 -0.73 -14.23 0.34
C SER A 54 -0.40 -15.71 0.55
N LEU A 55 -1.15 -16.39 1.42
CA LEU A 55 -1.08 -17.85 1.48
C LEU A 55 -1.43 -18.47 0.12
N SER A 56 -0.81 -19.60 -0.20
CA SER A 56 -1.10 -20.36 -1.42
C SER A 56 -2.60 -20.59 -1.62
N GLY A 57 -3.10 -20.25 -2.80
CA GLY A 57 -4.52 -20.38 -3.13
C GLY A 57 -5.43 -19.27 -2.56
N ARG A 58 -4.87 -18.27 -1.87
CA ARG A 58 -5.61 -17.08 -1.42
C ARG A 58 -5.20 -15.85 -2.19
N LEU A 59 -6.18 -15.02 -2.55
CA LEU A 59 -5.95 -13.70 -3.12
C LEU A 59 -6.13 -12.66 -2.03
N ALA A 60 -5.10 -11.83 -1.78
CA ALA A 60 -5.25 -10.65 -0.94
C ALA A 60 -6.43 -9.82 -1.45
N ALA A 61 -7.45 -9.55 -0.65
CA ALA A 61 -8.60 -8.77 -1.11
C ALA A 61 -8.76 -7.56 -0.19
N VAL A 62 -8.91 -6.39 -0.81
CA VAL A 62 -9.26 -5.16 -0.10
C VAL A 62 -10.77 -4.99 -0.23
N ASN A 63 -11.44 -4.67 0.86
CA ASN A 63 -12.89 -4.46 0.86
C ASN A 63 -13.23 -2.98 1.11
N SER A 64 -14.53 -2.68 1.22
CA SER A 64 -15.02 -1.31 1.41
C SER A 64 -14.54 -0.61 2.68
N THR A 65 -13.95 -1.35 3.63
CA THR A 65 -13.35 -0.79 4.86
C THR A 65 -12.09 0.03 4.57
N ALA A 66 -11.46 -0.14 3.41
CA ALA A 66 -10.34 0.70 2.99
C ALA A 66 -10.78 2.14 2.65
N LYS A 67 -12.09 2.42 2.54
CA LYS A 67 -12.66 3.76 2.33
C LYS A 67 -12.06 4.50 1.13
N GLY A 68 -11.61 3.80 0.09
CA GLY A 68 -11.00 4.40 -1.10
C GLY A 68 -9.48 4.54 -1.04
N SER A 69 -8.84 4.15 0.07
CA SER A 69 -7.37 4.19 0.24
C SER A 69 -6.67 3.29 -0.79
N GLU A 70 -7.33 2.22 -1.22
CA GLU A 70 -6.86 1.30 -2.26
C GLU A 70 -6.62 1.95 -3.62
N LYS A 71 -7.14 3.17 -3.83
CA LYS A 71 -6.93 3.97 -5.05
C LYS A 71 -5.65 4.80 -4.99
N TRP A 72 -5.08 5.01 -3.80
CA TRP A 72 -3.98 5.94 -3.55
C TRP A 72 -2.71 5.25 -3.06
N VAL A 73 -2.84 4.07 -2.46
CA VAL A 73 -1.72 3.23 -2.04
C VAL A 73 -1.80 1.91 -2.82
N PRO A 74 -1.05 1.76 -3.93
CA PRO A 74 -1.01 0.50 -4.66
C PRO A 74 -0.50 -0.62 -3.76
N LEU A 75 -1.14 -1.78 -3.88
CA LEU A 75 -0.77 -3.00 -3.17
C LEU A 75 -0.16 -4.00 -4.15
N HIS A 76 1.17 -4.10 -4.12
CA HIS A 76 1.96 -5.01 -4.95
C HIS A 76 1.88 -6.43 -4.41
N ARG A 77 1.47 -7.37 -5.26
CA ARG A 77 1.30 -8.78 -4.88
C ARG A 77 2.51 -9.59 -5.32
N HIS A 78 2.97 -10.44 -4.42
CA HIS A 78 4.16 -11.25 -4.62
C HIS A 78 3.88 -12.70 -4.24
N SER A 79 4.58 -13.62 -4.90
CA SER A 79 4.46 -15.06 -4.62
C SER A 79 5.30 -15.49 -3.42
N HIS A 80 6.45 -14.85 -3.21
CA HIS A 80 7.45 -15.29 -2.23
C HIS A 80 8.04 -14.13 -1.44
N THR A 81 7.97 -14.21 -0.11
CA THR A 81 8.50 -13.20 0.82
C THR A 81 9.99 -12.94 0.60
N ALA A 82 10.78 -14.00 0.37
CA ALA A 82 12.22 -13.88 0.17
C ALA A 82 12.58 -13.00 -1.04
N GLU A 83 11.84 -13.10 -2.14
CA GLU A 83 12.07 -12.30 -3.34
C GLU A 83 11.84 -10.81 -3.08
N VAL A 84 10.73 -10.47 -2.40
CA VAL A 84 10.41 -9.08 -2.05
C VAL A 84 11.43 -8.50 -1.09
N MET A 85 11.84 -9.26 -0.07
CA MET A 85 12.86 -8.82 0.86
C MET A 85 14.18 -8.52 0.15
N GLN A 86 14.57 -9.35 -0.83
CA GLN A 86 15.76 -9.10 -1.63
C GLN A 86 15.63 -7.86 -2.50
N GLN A 87 14.48 -7.67 -3.16
CA GLN A 87 14.18 -6.49 -3.96
C GLN A 87 14.23 -5.20 -3.12
N LEU A 88 13.55 -5.17 -1.97
CA LEU A 88 13.53 -4.02 -1.07
C LEU A 88 14.93 -3.70 -0.53
N LYS A 89 15.72 -4.71 -0.15
CA LYS A 89 17.12 -4.50 0.23
C LYS A 89 17.94 -3.90 -0.90
N ALA A 90 17.78 -4.40 -2.14
CA ALA A 90 18.49 -3.89 -3.32
C ALA A 90 18.09 -2.43 -3.66
N GLN A 91 16.86 -2.03 -3.31
CA GLN A 91 16.38 -0.66 -3.43
C GLN A 91 16.87 0.27 -2.29
N GLY A 92 17.61 -0.26 -1.31
CA GLY A 92 18.19 0.52 -0.20
C GLY A 92 17.32 0.57 1.05
N PHE A 93 16.21 -0.16 1.12
CA PHE A 93 15.39 -0.23 2.33
C PHE A 93 16.09 -1.04 3.43
N ARG A 94 15.97 -0.55 4.66
CA ARG A 94 16.29 -1.32 5.86
C ARG A 94 15.05 -2.11 6.30
N LEU A 95 15.19 -3.42 6.44
CA LEU A 95 14.13 -4.31 6.92
C LEU A 95 14.25 -4.52 8.43
N TYR A 96 13.11 -4.61 9.13
CA TYR A 96 12.99 -4.80 10.57
C TYR A 96 12.13 -6.03 10.90
#